data_AF-A0A6P8E1P7-F1
#
_entry.id   AF-A0A6P8E1P7-F1
#
_cell.length_a   1.000
_cell.length_b   1.000
_cell.length_c   1.000
_cell.angle_alpha   90.00
_cell.angle_beta   90.00
_cell.angle_gamma   90.00
#
_symmetry.space_group_name_H-M   'P 1'
#
loop_
_entity.id
_entity.type
_entity.pdbx_description
1 polymer ?
#
loop_
_entity_poly.entity_id
_entity_poly.type
_entity_poly.pdbx_seq_one_letter_code
_entity_poly.pdbx_strand_id
1 'polypeptide(L)'
;MADIAHAEGESFGLLQELEHILESDPLIDEIGFIHPTQLAALNGEVDVDSLSEPVSLNFFSKDHKLGISTQILFPLYEQAKKAFFDVVTRYKIQGGIFDSPNTRDELEVGVMKHSKALLLLSADLGTAWNSRRAIALEKDALSTYMDELRLSELILSYSAKSDQAWSHRRWVIKRIAGKVPNLQEILRKESELVEKIAERSKMNYRAWNHRCWLVSYMTAGEVLYELKKSKAWAGLHVADSSCFHYRRRLMMRILEAFCSRNASASNKSNEIYETWKEELAWNEILIKRYIGREALWLYRRFLSLHWLRHFTMEPDSVSCKSKHTANTSDDGPSIFLDNELHLFSSCSTIPDNDFDDFQAQAMHSATYILWLAKQLPRPQAIELREKLNIGDMKALLSKLCPQRSFLWDSLEG
;
A
#
# COMPACT_ATOMS: atom_id res chain seq x y z
N MET A 1 -11.77 -8.94 -71.54
CA MET A 1 -12.77 -9.10 -70.46
C MET A 1 -11.97 -9.51 -69.23
N ALA A 2 -11.88 -8.59 -68.27
CA ALA A 2 -10.94 -8.61 -67.17
C ALA A 2 -11.38 -9.57 -66.07
N ASP A 3 -10.39 -10.30 -65.55
CA ASP A 3 -10.47 -11.11 -64.34
C ASP A 3 -10.82 -10.25 -63.12
N ILE A 4 -11.88 -10.65 -62.43
CA ILE A 4 -12.23 -10.17 -61.11
C ILE A 4 -11.42 -11.03 -60.12
N ALA A 5 -10.23 -10.56 -59.78
CA ALA A 5 -9.54 -11.04 -58.59
C ALA A 5 -10.26 -10.45 -57.38
N HIS A 6 -10.96 -11.33 -56.65
CA HIS A 6 -11.49 -11.04 -55.32
C HIS A 6 -10.36 -10.54 -54.42
N ALA A 7 -10.53 -9.33 -53.89
CA ALA A 7 -9.69 -8.78 -52.85
C ALA A 7 -9.78 -9.67 -51.60
N GLU A 8 -8.66 -10.30 -51.23
CA GLU A 8 -8.46 -10.91 -49.93
C GLU A 8 -8.68 -9.84 -48.85
N GLY A 9 -9.60 -10.11 -47.92
CA GLY A 9 -9.85 -9.22 -46.78
C GLY A 9 -8.58 -9.08 -45.95
N GLU A 10 -8.13 -7.84 -45.73
CA GLU A 10 -7.03 -7.54 -44.82
C GLU A 10 -7.38 -8.07 -43.43
N SER A 11 -6.70 -9.14 -43.01
CA SER A 11 -6.69 -9.58 -41.62
C SER A 11 -6.20 -8.42 -40.76
N PHE A 12 -7.09 -7.80 -39.99
CA PHE A 12 -6.74 -6.82 -38.97
C PHE A 12 -5.58 -7.36 -38.12
N GLY A 13 -4.51 -6.57 -37.94
CA GLY A 13 -3.38 -6.99 -37.11
C GLY A 13 -3.82 -7.10 -35.64
N LEU A 14 -3.31 -8.08 -34.88
CA LEU A 14 -3.64 -8.28 -33.45
C LEU A 14 -3.47 -7.00 -32.63
N LEU A 15 -2.43 -6.21 -32.90
CA LEU A 15 -2.22 -4.93 -32.25
C LEU A 15 -3.32 -3.91 -32.59
N GLN A 16 -3.76 -3.84 -33.84
CA GLN A 16 -4.80 -2.90 -34.28
C GLN A 16 -6.15 -3.26 -33.66
N GLU A 17 -6.46 -4.56 -33.53
CA GLU A 17 -7.66 -5.05 -32.83
C GLU A 17 -7.62 -4.65 -31.35
N LEU A 18 -6.52 -4.90 -30.64
CA LEU A 18 -6.34 -4.46 -29.25
C LEU A 18 -6.51 -2.94 -29.11
N GLU A 19 -5.84 -2.17 -29.96
CA GLU A 19 -5.89 -0.72 -29.92
C GLU A 19 -7.30 -0.17 -30.20
N HIS A 20 -8.02 -0.78 -31.15
CA HIS A 20 -9.40 -0.44 -31.43
C HIS A 20 -10.31 -0.71 -30.23
N ILE A 21 -10.12 -1.84 -29.52
CA ILE A 21 -10.86 -2.14 -28.28
C ILE A 21 -10.57 -1.08 -27.22
N LEU A 22 -9.30 -0.72 -27.02
CA LEU A 22 -8.87 0.27 -26.02
C LEU A 22 -9.31 1.72 -26.33
N GLU A 23 -9.59 2.02 -27.59
CA GLU A 23 -10.14 3.31 -28.06
C GLU A 23 -11.66 3.33 -27.95
N SER A 24 -12.32 2.21 -28.29
CA SER A 24 -13.78 2.08 -28.26
C SER A 24 -14.34 2.01 -26.84
N ASP A 25 -13.60 1.38 -25.92
CA ASP A 25 -13.94 1.35 -24.50
C ASP A 25 -12.83 2.00 -23.64
N PRO A 26 -12.90 3.31 -23.39
CA PRO A 26 -11.93 4.01 -22.54
C PRO A 26 -12.13 3.73 -21.05
N LEU A 27 -13.20 3.02 -20.66
CA LEU A 27 -13.56 2.74 -19.27
C LEU A 27 -13.07 1.38 -18.78
N ILE A 28 -12.35 0.62 -19.61
CA ILE A 28 -11.75 -0.66 -19.22
C ILE A 28 -11.00 -0.51 -17.90
N ASP A 29 -11.43 -1.27 -16.89
CA ASP A 29 -10.95 -1.16 -15.50
C ASP A 29 -10.15 -2.39 -15.05
N GLU A 30 -10.18 -3.48 -15.84
CA GLU A 30 -9.54 -4.74 -15.50
C GLU A 30 -9.14 -5.55 -16.74
N ILE A 31 -7.96 -6.18 -16.67
CA ILE A 31 -7.42 -7.04 -17.71
C ILE A 31 -7.18 -8.44 -17.16
N GLY A 32 -7.59 -9.45 -17.92
CA GLY A 32 -7.31 -10.85 -17.66
C GLY A 32 -6.58 -11.52 -18.82
N PHE A 33 -5.66 -12.44 -18.50
CA PHE A 33 -5.06 -13.33 -19.47
C PHE A 33 -5.76 -14.68 -19.40
N ILE A 34 -6.48 -15.04 -20.46
CA ILE A 34 -7.49 -16.10 -20.44
C ILE A 34 -7.08 -17.23 -21.37
N HIS A 35 -7.21 -18.47 -20.93
CA HIS A 35 -6.95 -19.62 -21.80
C HIS A 35 -8.02 -19.68 -22.92
N PRO A 36 -7.68 -20.03 -24.17
CA PRO A 36 -8.63 -20.02 -25.29
C PRO A 36 -9.93 -20.78 -25.03
N THR A 37 -9.87 -21.89 -24.29
CA THR A 37 -11.06 -22.68 -23.93
C THR A 37 -12.02 -21.94 -22.99
N GLN A 38 -11.50 -21.14 -22.06
CA GLN A 38 -12.31 -20.31 -21.17
C GLN A 38 -12.90 -19.12 -21.92
N LEU A 39 -12.15 -18.55 -22.86
CA LEU A 39 -12.61 -17.46 -23.71
C LEU A 39 -13.78 -17.91 -24.61
N ALA A 40 -13.69 -19.11 -25.17
CA ALA A 40 -14.78 -19.70 -25.95
C ALA A 40 -16.05 -19.89 -25.12
N ALA A 41 -15.93 -20.28 -23.85
CA ALA A 41 -17.07 -20.40 -22.94
C ALA A 41 -17.71 -19.03 -22.62
N LEU A 42 -16.88 -18.01 -22.33
CA LEU A 42 -17.35 -16.64 -22.09
C LEU A 42 -18.08 -16.02 -23.29
N ASN A 43 -17.62 -16.34 -24.50
CA ASN A 43 -18.28 -15.90 -25.73
C ASN A 43 -19.51 -16.76 -26.11
N GLY A 44 -19.55 -18.02 -25.67
CA GLY A 44 -20.66 -18.96 -25.95
C GLY A 44 -21.89 -18.77 -25.06
N GLU A 45 -21.80 -18.00 -23.98
CA GLU A 45 -22.95 -17.57 -23.16
C GLU A 45 -23.71 -16.37 -23.78
N VAL A 46 -23.30 -15.91 -24.96
CA VAL A 46 -23.98 -14.86 -25.73
C VAL A 46 -25.07 -15.50 -26.60
N ASP A 47 -26.31 -14.99 -26.48
CA ASP A 47 -27.53 -15.52 -27.09
C ASP A 47 -27.35 -15.95 -28.57
N VAL A 48 -27.56 -17.24 -28.81
CA VAL A 48 -27.26 -17.94 -30.08
C VAL A 48 -28.07 -17.40 -31.27
N ASP A 49 -29.12 -16.60 -31.02
CA ASP A 49 -29.99 -16.02 -32.06
C ASP A 49 -29.46 -14.70 -32.67
N SER A 50 -28.28 -14.20 -32.27
CA SER A 50 -27.82 -12.86 -32.66
C SER A 50 -26.47 -12.76 -33.40
N LEU A 51 -25.83 -13.87 -33.78
CA LEU A 51 -24.46 -13.83 -34.34
C LEU A 51 -24.40 -14.11 -35.85
N SER A 52 -24.18 -13.05 -36.64
CA SER A 52 -23.80 -13.11 -38.06
C SER A 52 -22.28 -13.04 -38.29
N GLU A 53 -21.46 -13.02 -37.22
CA GLU A 53 -19.99 -12.89 -37.32
C GLU A 53 -19.26 -14.01 -36.57
N PRO A 54 -18.10 -14.49 -37.07
CA PRO A 54 -17.30 -15.50 -36.40
C PRO A 54 -16.78 -14.99 -35.06
N VAL A 55 -16.96 -15.77 -34.00
CA VAL A 55 -16.48 -15.45 -32.65
C VAL A 55 -14.95 -15.35 -32.65
N SER A 56 -14.41 -14.13 -32.55
CA SER A 56 -12.97 -13.91 -32.35
C SER A 56 -12.52 -14.56 -31.04
N LEU A 57 -11.55 -15.48 -31.11
CA LEU A 57 -10.94 -16.14 -29.93
C LEU A 57 -9.67 -15.43 -29.45
N ASN A 58 -9.47 -14.19 -29.88
CA ASN A 58 -8.30 -13.39 -29.56
C ASN A 58 -8.53 -12.52 -28.32
N PHE A 59 -9.67 -11.83 -28.28
CA PHE A 59 -10.04 -10.90 -27.23
C PHE A 59 -11.46 -11.14 -26.74
N PHE A 60 -11.69 -10.79 -25.49
CA PHE A 60 -13.02 -10.64 -24.90
C PHE A 60 -13.15 -9.23 -24.38
N SER A 61 -14.23 -8.52 -24.72
CA SER A 61 -14.49 -7.17 -24.23
C SER A 61 -15.97 -7.02 -23.90
N LYS A 62 -16.29 -6.94 -22.61
CA LYS A 62 -17.65 -6.75 -22.10
C LYS A 62 -17.60 -6.17 -20.70
N ASP A 63 -18.55 -5.31 -20.36
CA ASP A 63 -18.69 -4.73 -19.01
C ASP A 63 -17.40 -4.07 -18.50
N HIS A 64 -16.67 -3.40 -19.40
CA HIS A 64 -15.37 -2.77 -19.13
C HIS A 64 -14.24 -3.75 -18.69
N LYS A 65 -14.41 -5.04 -18.98
CA LYS A 65 -13.40 -6.08 -18.75
C LYS A 65 -12.78 -6.50 -20.06
N LEU A 66 -11.45 -6.56 -20.10
CA LEU A 66 -10.69 -7.01 -21.26
C LEU A 66 -9.99 -8.34 -20.98
N GLY A 67 -10.41 -9.40 -21.68
CA GLY A 67 -9.72 -10.68 -21.73
C GLY A 67 -8.80 -10.75 -22.94
N ILE A 68 -7.53 -11.12 -22.74
CA ILE A 68 -6.57 -11.37 -23.81
C ILE A 68 -6.24 -12.86 -23.82
N SER A 69 -6.44 -13.51 -24.95
CA SER A 69 -6.18 -14.93 -25.12
C SER A 69 -4.69 -15.25 -24.91
N THR A 70 -4.36 -16.25 -24.09
CA THR A 70 -2.97 -16.60 -23.83
C THR A 70 -2.22 -17.07 -25.09
N GLN A 71 -2.95 -17.56 -26.10
CA GLN A 71 -2.36 -18.02 -27.37
C GLN A 71 -1.76 -16.88 -28.21
N ILE A 72 -2.26 -15.65 -28.06
CA ILE A 72 -1.82 -14.50 -28.86
C ILE A 72 -0.81 -13.62 -28.13
N LEU A 73 -0.49 -13.89 -26.86
CA LEU A 73 0.33 -12.98 -26.04
C LEU A 73 1.70 -12.69 -26.64
N PHE A 74 2.41 -13.72 -27.08
CA PHE A 74 3.73 -13.55 -27.68
C PHE A 74 3.69 -12.77 -29.02
N PRO A 75 2.89 -13.17 -30.03
CA PRO A 75 2.82 -12.41 -31.28
C PRO A 75 2.29 -10.99 -31.08
N LEU A 76 1.32 -10.78 -30.19
CA LEU A 76 0.80 -9.45 -29.85
C LEU A 76 1.86 -8.58 -29.17
N TYR A 77 2.63 -9.14 -28.24
CA TYR A 77 3.75 -8.45 -27.59
C TYR A 77 4.81 -8.00 -28.60
N GLU A 78 5.22 -8.88 -29.53
CA GLU A 78 6.20 -8.52 -30.56
C GLU A 78 5.69 -7.42 -31.50
N GLN A 79 4.41 -7.47 -31.90
CA GLN A 79 3.79 -6.39 -32.68
C GLN A 79 3.76 -5.06 -31.91
N ALA A 80 3.29 -5.07 -30.66
CA ALA A 80 3.22 -3.87 -29.80
C ALA A 80 4.61 -3.27 -29.55
N LYS A 81 5.60 -4.14 -29.28
CA LYS A 81 7.00 -3.74 -29.05
C LYS A 81 7.60 -3.10 -30.30
N LYS A 82 7.43 -3.72 -31.47
CA LYS A 82 7.92 -3.18 -32.74
C LYS A 82 7.30 -1.81 -33.03
N ALA A 83 5.97 -1.71 -32.98
CA ALA A 83 5.26 -0.46 -33.24
C ALA A 83 5.71 0.67 -32.28
N PHE A 84 5.86 0.37 -30.99
CA PHE A 84 6.35 1.31 -30.00
C PHE A 84 7.78 1.80 -30.28
N PHE A 85 8.72 0.89 -30.55
CA PHE A 85 10.11 1.30 -30.82
C PHE A 85 10.25 2.03 -32.16
N ASP A 86 9.48 1.66 -33.18
CA ASP A 86 9.46 2.36 -34.47
C ASP A 86 9.00 3.81 -34.30
N VAL A 87 7.89 4.05 -33.58
CA VAL A 87 7.38 5.42 -33.36
C VAL A 87 8.29 6.24 -32.44
N VAL A 88 8.85 5.64 -31.38
CA VAL A 88 9.77 6.34 -30.46
C VAL A 88 11.06 6.75 -31.17
N THR A 89 11.56 5.92 -32.09
CA THR A 89 12.74 6.24 -32.87
C THR A 89 12.49 7.47 -33.74
N ARG A 90 11.35 7.53 -34.43
CA ARG A 90 10.94 8.71 -35.23
C ARG A 90 10.76 9.95 -34.36
N TYR A 91 10.07 9.83 -33.24
CA TYR A 91 9.86 10.94 -32.29
C TYR A 91 11.18 11.54 -31.79
N LYS A 92 12.16 10.69 -31.45
CA LYS A 92 13.49 11.15 -31.01
C LYS A 92 14.31 11.81 -32.12
N ILE A 93 14.25 11.31 -33.35
CA ILE A 93 14.95 11.89 -34.50
C ILE A 93 14.37 13.27 -34.82
N GLN A 94 13.05 13.39 -34.81
CA GLN A 94 12.34 14.61 -35.20
C GLN A 94 12.41 15.71 -34.13
N GLY A 95 12.63 15.36 -32.85
CA GLY A 95 12.92 16.33 -31.79
C GLY A 95 14.19 17.18 -32.00
N GLY A 96 15.00 16.90 -33.03
CA GLY A 96 16.19 17.67 -33.40
C GLY A 96 16.10 18.46 -34.71
N ILE A 97 15.04 18.31 -35.52
CA ILE A 97 14.92 18.93 -36.84
C ILE A 97 13.63 19.76 -36.88
N PHE A 98 13.74 21.02 -37.32
CA PHE A 98 12.61 21.96 -37.43
C PHE A 98 11.50 21.37 -38.30
N ASP A 99 10.42 20.90 -37.67
CA ASP A 99 9.28 20.32 -38.38
C ASP A 99 7.93 20.86 -37.89
N SER A 100 6.92 20.71 -38.75
CA SER A 100 5.56 21.21 -38.56
C SER A 100 4.93 20.67 -37.24
N PRO A 101 4.21 21.49 -36.45
CA PRO A 101 3.57 21.07 -35.20
C PRO A 101 2.68 19.81 -35.35
N ASN A 102 1.98 19.69 -36.47
CA ASN A 102 1.04 18.58 -36.71
C ASN A 102 1.74 17.22 -36.74
N THR A 103 2.93 17.12 -37.35
CA THR A 103 3.66 15.85 -37.45
C THR A 103 4.14 15.38 -36.08
N ARG A 104 4.52 16.31 -35.21
CA ARG A 104 4.93 16.00 -33.84
C ARG A 104 3.75 15.49 -33.01
N ASP A 105 2.60 16.15 -33.10
CA ASP A 105 1.39 15.73 -32.39
C ASP A 105 0.95 14.31 -32.79
N GLU A 106 1.02 13.97 -34.08
CA GLU A 106 0.74 12.62 -34.58
C GLU A 106 1.70 11.57 -33.98
N LEU A 107 2.99 11.87 -33.89
CA LEU A 107 3.95 10.97 -33.27
C LEU A 107 3.73 10.82 -31.77
N GLU A 108 3.39 11.89 -31.06
CA GLU A 108 3.06 11.81 -29.63
C GLU A 108 1.83 10.92 -29.39
N VAL A 109 0.79 11.08 -30.20
CA VAL A 109 -0.39 10.19 -30.17
C VAL A 109 0.03 8.74 -30.41
N GLY A 110 0.87 8.47 -31.41
CA GLY A 110 1.39 7.14 -31.69
C GLY A 110 2.21 6.55 -30.54
N VAL A 111 3.10 7.33 -29.93
CA VAL A 111 3.88 6.90 -28.75
C VAL A 111 2.94 6.55 -27.60
N MET A 112 1.94 7.39 -27.32
CA MET A 112 0.97 7.16 -26.23
C MET A 112 0.06 5.95 -26.50
N LYS A 113 -0.33 5.73 -27.76
CA LYS A 113 -1.15 4.59 -28.19
C LYS A 113 -0.39 3.27 -28.08
N HIS A 114 0.77 3.14 -28.75
CA HIS A 114 1.54 1.90 -28.77
C HIS A 114 2.16 1.57 -27.40
N SER A 115 2.57 2.58 -26.61
CA SER A 115 3.05 2.34 -25.24
C SER A 115 1.93 1.87 -24.30
N LYS A 116 0.68 2.31 -24.48
CA LYS A 116 -0.46 1.80 -23.71
C LYS A 116 -0.60 0.30 -23.97
N ALA A 117 -0.73 -0.11 -25.23
CA ALA A 117 -0.84 -1.53 -25.61
C ALA A 117 0.34 -2.36 -25.08
N LEU A 118 1.58 -1.88 -25.24
CA LEU A 118 2.77 -2.59 -24.79
C LEU A 118 2.84 -2.73 -23.26
N LEU A 119 2.46 -1.71 -22.50
CA LEU A 119 2.46 -1.75 -21.04
C LEU A 119 1.41 -2.69 -20.46
N LEU A 120 0.28 -2.90 -21.14
CA LEU A 120 -0.71 -3.92 -20.76
C LEU A 120 -0.17 -5.35 -20.89
N LEU A 121 0.84 -5.56 -21.72
CA LEU A 121 1.50 -6.86 -21.93
C LEU A 121 2.78 -6.99 -21.10
N SER A 122 3.45 -5.87 -20.80
CA SER A 122 4.71 -5.80 -20.06
C SER A 122 4.75 -4.57 -19.15
N ALA A 123 4.17 -4.73 -17.95
CA ALA A 123 3.95 -3.65 -16.98
C ALA A 123 5.23 -2.92 -16.54
N ASP A 124 6.37 -3.61 -16.47
CA ASP A 124 7.62 -3.07 -15.94
C ASP A 124 8.60 -2.60 -17.04
N LEU A 125 8.12 -2.39 -18.26
CA LEU A 125 8.96 -1.84 -19.34
C LEU A 125 9.26 -0.35 -19.13
N GLY A 126 10.36 -0.06 -18.44
CA GLY A 126 10.75 1.30 -18.06
C GLY A 126 10.87 2.29 -19.22
N THR A 127 11.30 1.84 -20.41
CA THR A 127 11.38 2.70 -21.61
C THR A 127 10.02 3.25 -22.03
N ALA A 128 8.97 2.42 -21.97
CA ALA A 128 7.60 2.85 -22.29
C ALA A 128 7.11 3.90 -21.30
N TRP A 129 7.26 3.64 -19.99
CA TRP A 129 6.94 4.64 -18.96
C TRP A 129 7.72 5.94 -19.12
N ASN A 130 9.02 5.87 -19.45
CA ASN A 130 9.84 7.06 -19.69
C ASN A 130 9.36 7.89 -20.87
N SER A 131 9.02 7.26 -22.00
CA SER A 131 8.47 7.97 -23.16
C SER A 131 7.16 8.68 -22.82
N ARG A 132 6.27 8.02 -22.07
CA ARG A 132 5.02 8.64 -21.60
C ARG A 132 5.27 9.82 -20.66
N ARG A 133 6.22 9.69 -19.72
CA ARG A 133 6.62 10.80 -18.84
C ARG A 133 7.13 12.01 -19.63
N ALA A 134 7.94 11.79 -20.66
CA ALA A 134 8.46 12.88 -21.49
C ALA A 134 7.33 13.66 -22.17
N ILE A 135 6.39 12.96 -22.81
CA ILE A 135 5.24 13.59 -23.48
C ILE A 135 4.32 14.28 -22.48
N ALA A 136 4.02 13.64 -21.34
CA ALA A 136 3.17 14.24 -20.32
C ALA A 136 3.78 15.51 -19.70
N LEU A 137 5.11 15.59 -19.58
CA LEU A 137 5.82 16.80 -19.14
C LEU A 137 5.73 17.91 -20.17
N GLU A 138 5.85 17.58 -21.45
CA GLU A 138 5.77 18.55 -22.53
C GLU A 138 4.36 19.14 -22.64
N LYS A 139 3.32 18.31 -22.57
CA LYS A 139 1.92 18.77 -22.59
C LYS A 139 1.53 19.55 -21.32
N ASP A 140 2.07 19.16 -20.17
CA ASP A 140 1.76 19.64 -18.81
C ASP A 140 0.26 19.86 -18.51
N ALA A 141 -0.61 19.11 -19.18
CA ALA A 141 -2.06 19.21 -19.04
C ALA A 141 -2.58 18.26 -17.94
N LEU A 142 -3.53 18.74 -17.13
CA LEU A 142 -4.11 17.95 -16.05
C LEU A 142 -4.80 16.67 -16.56
N SER A 143 -5.50 16.74 -17.70
CA SER A 143 -6.14 15.59 -18.33
C SER A 143 -5.13 14.47 -18.61
N THR A 144 -3.98 14.82 -19.19
CA THR A 144 -2.90 13.86 -19.47
C THR A 144 -2.44 13.14 -18.20
N TYR A 145 -2.24 13.87 -17.10
CA TYR A 145 -1.87 13.26 -15.82
C TYR A 145 -2.98 12.35 -15.26
N MET A 146 -4.25 12.71 -15.41
CA MET A 146 -5.37 11.84 -15.00
C MET A 146 -5.42 10.55 -15.82
N ASP A 147 -5.15 10.64 -17.13
CA ASP A 147 -5.09 9.45 -18.00
C ASP A 147 -3.92 8.53 -17.63
N GLU A 148 -2.78 9.08 -17.19
CA GLU A 148 -1.68 8.28 -16.66
C GLU A 148 -2.02 7.57 -15.34
N LEU A 149 -2.83 8.18 -14.46
CA LEU A 149 -3.35 7.52 -13.26
C LEU A 149 -4.32 6.39 -13.64
N ARG A 150 -5.19 6.59 -14.63
CA ARG A 150 -6.09 5.54 -15.13
C ARG A 150 -5.32 4.36 -15.73
N LEU A 151 -4.34 4.64 -16.59
CA LEU A 151 -3.52 3.59 -17.20
C LEU A 151 -2.76 2.77 -16.15
N SER A 152 -2.13 3.44 -15.18
CA SER A 152 -1.40 2.73 -14.13
C SER A 152 -2.33 1.97 -13.18
N GLU A 153 -3.57 2.42 -12.97
CA GLU A 153 -4.58 1.67 -12.21
C GLU A 153 -4.99 0.39 -12.96
N LEU A 154 -5.25 0.51 -14.27
CA LEU A 154 -5.56 -0.62 -15.14
C LEU A 154 -4.42 -1.65 -15.14
N ILE A 155 -3.16 -1.21 -15.19
CA ILE A 155 -1.99 -2.12 -15.12
C ILE A 155 -1.89 -2.80 -13.75
N LEU A 156 -2.18 -2.07 -12.67
CA LEU A 156 -2.16 -2.63 -11.31
C LEU A 156 -3.31 -3.63 -11.06
N SER A 157 -4.37 -3.61 -11.87
CA SER A 157 -5.47 -4.58 -11.77
C SER A 157 -4.99 -6.03 -11.96
N TYR A 158 -4.04 -6.26 -12.87
CA TYR A 158 -3.46 -7.58 -13.14
C TYR A 158 -2.02 -7.73 -12.62
N SER A 159 -1.25 -6.63 -12.56
CA SER A 159 0.13 -6.58 -12.09
C SER A 159 0.27 -5.75 -10.82
N ALA A 160 -0.42 -6.17 -9.75
CA ALA A 160 -0.50 -5.48 -8.46
C ALA A 160 0.87 -5.14 -7.82
N LYS A 161 1.93 -5.85 -8.20
CA LYS A 161 3.29 -5.69 -7.66
C LYS A 161 4.26 -4.98 -8.63
N SER A 162 3.78 -4.41 -9.75
CA SER A 162 4.64 -3.66 -10.68
C SER A 162 5.27 -2.45 -10.00
N ASP A 163 6.60 -2.43 -9.91
CA ASP A 163 7.36 -1.32 -9.33
C ASP A 163 7.28 -0.08 -10.21
N GLN A 164 7.27 -0.26 -11.54
CA GLN A 164 7.18 0.87 -12.46
C GLN A 164 5.82 1.55 -12.41
N ALA A 165 4.72 0.81 -12.33
CA ALA A 165 3.38 1.38 -12.21
C ALA A 165 3.24 2.22 -10.93
N TRP A 166 3.65 1.69 -9.77
CA TRP A 166 3.63 2.45 -8.51
C TRP A 166 4.57 3.67 -8.53
N SER A 167 5.75 3.54 -9.14
CA SER A 167 6.69 4.65 -9.31
C SER A 167 6.12 5.76 -10.20
N HIS A 168 5.47 5.38 -11.30
CA HIS A 168 4.81 6.30 -12.23
C HIS A 168 3.66 7.04 -11.55
N ARG A 169 2.80 6.35 -10.78
CA ARG A 169 1.75 7.00 -9.99
C ARG A 169 2.28 8.07 -9.05
N ARG A 170 3.33 7.75 -8.28
CA ARG A 170 3.97 8.72 -7.39
C ARG A 170 4.53 9.92 -8.15
N TRP A 171 5.11 9.67 -9.33
CA TRP A 171 5.58 10.75 -10.20
C TRP A 171 4.42 11.65 -10.65
N VAL A 172 3.31 11.08 -11.13
CA VAL A 172 2.13 11.86 -11.53
C VAL A 172 1.60 12.70 -10.37
N ILE A 173 1.39 12.10 -9.20
CA ILE A 173 0.87 12.79 -8.01
C ILE A 173 1.81 13.94 -7.60
N LYS A 174 3.13 13.75 -7.64
CA LYS A 174 4.10 14.82 -7.39
C LYS A 174 3.96 15.99 -8.37
N ARG A 175 3.63 15.72 -9.63
CA ARG A 175 3.49 16.75 -10.67
C ARG A 175 2.23 17.60 -10.49
N ILE A 176 1.13 16.97 -10.08
CA ILE A 176 -0.15 17.66 -9.89
C ILE A 176 -0.32 18.26 -8.48
N ALA A 177 0.47 17.79 -7.50
CA ALA A 177 0.45 18.34 -6.15
C ALA A 177 0.73 19.84 -6.16
N GLY A 178 -0.14 20.63 -5.54
CA GLY A 178 -0.07 22.09 -5.51
C GLY A 178 -0.59 22.80 -6.77
N LYS A 179 -0.87 22.07 -7.87
CA LYS A 179 -1.48 22.63 -9.09
C LYS A 179 -3.00 22.46 -9.14
N VAL A 180 -3.56 21.54 -8.34
CA VAL A 180 -4.97 21.14 -8.42
C VAL A 180 -5.71 21.38 -7.10
N PRO A 181 -6.93 21.94 -7.12
CA PRO A 181 -7.72 22.17 -5.90
C PRO A 181 -8.28 20.87 -5.32
N ASN A 182 -8.45 19.83 -6.14
CA ASN A 182 -9.06 18.54 -5.77
C ASN A 182 -8.02 17.47 -5.36
N LEU A 183 -6.80 17.86 -4.97
CA LEU A 183 -5.74 16.91 -4.59
C LEU A 183 -6.22 15.91 -3.53
N GLN A 184 -7.04 16.37 -2.58
CA GLN A 184 -7.55 15.51 -1.50
C GLN A 184 -8.51 14.43 -1.98
N GLU A 185 -9.32 14.72 -3.00
CA GLU A 185 -10.16 13.71 -3.63
C GLU A 185 -9.30 12.64 -4.32
N ILE A 186 -8.20 13.07 -4.96
CA ILE A 186 -7.24 12.16 -5.59
C ILE A 186 -6.57 11.28 -4.53
N LEU A 187 -6.07 11.85 -3.43
CA LEU A 187 -5.45 11.08 -2.34
C LEU A 187 -6.43 10.06 -1.74
N ARG A 188 -7.72 10.42 -1.59
CA ARG A 188 -8.76 9.50 -1.14
C ARG A 188 -8.94 8.33 -2.11
N LYS A 189 -9.03 8.60 -3.42
CA LYS A 189 -9.11 7.55 -4.46
C LYS A 189 -7.86 6.68 -4.49
N GLU A 190 -6.66 7.25 -4.33
CA GLU A 190 -5.41 6.49 -4.22
C GLU A 190 -5.40 5.56 -3.00
N SER A 191 -5.89 6.03 -1.86
CA SER A 191 -6.03 5.25 -0.63
C SER A 191 -7.00 4.07 -0.83
N GLU A 192 -8.14 4.31 -1.46
CA GLU A 192 -9.12 3.28 -1.84
C GLU A 192 -8.55 2.27 -2.84
N LEU A 193 -7.76 2.71 -3.81
CA LEU A 193 -7.10 1.82 -4.77
C LEU A 193 -6.12 0.87 -4.06
N VAL A 194 -5.29 1.38 -3.14
CA VAL A 194 -4.38 0.53 -2.36
C VAL A 194 -5.15 -0.53 -1.58
N GLU A 195 -6.27 -0.17 -0.98
CA GLU A 195 -7.13 -1.08 -0.24
C GLU A 195 -7.68 -2.20 -1.14
N LYS A 196 -8.23 -1.84 -2.32
CA LYS A 196 -8.69 -2.81 -3.33
C LYS A 196 -7.58 -3.77 -3.76
N ILE A 197 -6.37 -3.25 -3.98
CA ILE A 197 -5.22 -4.06 -4.41
C ILE A 197 -4.72 -4.96 -3.28
N ALA A 198 -4.70 -4.47 -2.03
CA ALA A 198 -4.29 -5.25 -0.88
C ALA A 198 -5.23 -6.43 -0.60
N GLU A 199 -6.52 -6.28 -0.89
CA GLU A 199 -7.52 -7.36 -0.79
C GLU A 199 -7.20 -8.49 -1.78
N ARG A 200 -6.95 -8.13 -3.04
CA ARG A 200 -6.70 -9.08 -4.13
C ARG A 200 -5.30 -9.67 -4.09
N SER A 201 -4.33 -8.94 -3.52
CA SER A 201 -2.91 -9.31 -3.48
C SER A 201 -2.40 -9.27 -2.04
N LYS A 202 -2.47 -10.42 -1.36
CA LYS A 202 -1.99 -10.57 0.01
C LYS A 202 -0.52 -10.13 0.14
N MET A 203 -0.22 -9.46 1.25
CA MET A 203 1.13 -8.98 1.61
C MET A 203 1.76 -8.07 0.55
N ASN A 204 0.96 -7.21 -0.09
CA ASN A 204 1.47 -6.26 -1.07
C ASN A 204 2.13 -5.04 -0.40
N TYR A 205 3.39 -5.20 -0.01
CA TYR A 205 4.19 -4.11 0.57
C TYR A 205 4.28 -2.89 -0.34
N ARG A 206 4.24 -3.04 -1.67
CA ARG A 206 4.36 -1.92 -2.62
C ARG A 206 3.16 -0.99 -2.55
N ALA A 207 1.96 -1.57 -2.49
CA ALA A 207 0.72 -0.82 -2.35
C ALA A 207 0.67 -0.09 -0.99
N TRP A 208 0.97 -0.79 0.10
CA TRP A 208 1.05 -0.17 1.44
C TRP A 208 2.12 0.91 1.54
N ASN A 209 3.29 0.71 0.93
CA ASN A 209 4.34 1.71 0.90
C ASN A 209 3.90 2.96 0.11
N HIS A 210 3.14 2.79 -0.98
CA HIS A 210 2.49 3.91 -1.66
C HIS A 210 1.52 4.66 -0.74
N ARG A 211 0.65 3.95 0.00
CA ARG A 211 -0.27 4.59 0.95
C ARG A 211 0.45 5.32 2.08
N CYS A 212 1.55 4.77 2.61
CA CYS A 212 2.44 5.46 3.56
C CYS A 212 3.03 6.75 2.98
N TRP A 213 3.43 6.72 1.71
CA TRP A 213 3.96 7.88 1.01
C TRP A 213 2.91 8.98 0.85
N LEU A 214 1.64 8.64 0.56
CA LEU A 214 0.55 9.63 0.44
C LEU A 214 0.35 10.47 1.71
N VAL A 215 0.68 9.94 2.89
CA VAL A 215 0.53 10.64 4.18
C VAL A 215 1.28 11.98 4.21
N SER A 216 2.36 12.14 3.43
CA SER A 216 3.05 13.44 3.36
C SER A 216 2.23 14.56 2.71
N TYR A 217 1.19 14.22 1.95
CA TYR A 217 0.30 15.15 1.26
C TYR A 217 -1.03 15.38 2.00
N MET A 218 -1.28 14.61 3.05
CA MET A 218 -2.51 14.68 3.83
C MET A 218 -2.46 15.78 4.88
N THR A 219 -3.60 16.43 5.07
CA THR A 219 -3.89 17.31 6.21
C THR A 219 -4.05 16.50 7.50
N ALA A 220 -4.00 17.17 8.66
CA ALA A 220 -4.21 16.49 9.93
C ALA A 220 -5.59 15.81 10.04
N GLY A 221 -6.64 16.39 9.44
CA GLY A 221 -7.98 15.82 9.44
C GLY A 221 -8.05 14.52 8.64
N GLU A 222 -7.39 14.45 7.49
CA GLU A 222 -7.33 13.26 6.65
C GLU A 222 -6.53 12.13 7.29
N VAL A 223 -5.42 12.47 7.96
CA VAL A 223 -4.64 11.48 8.71
C VAL A 223 -5.49 10.84 9.81
N LEU A 224 -6.27 11.63 10.55
CA LEU A 224 -7.21 11.13 11.56
C LEU A 224 -8.32 10.27 10.94
N TYR A 225 -8.85 10.69 9.79
CA TYR A 225 -9.84 9.90 9.05
C TYR A 225 -9.27 8.55 8.61
N GLU A 226 -8.06 8.52 8.04
CA GLU A 226 -7.39 7.29 7.61
C GLU A 226 -7.06 6.37 8.79
N LEU A 227 -6.70 6.92 9.97
CA LEU A 227 -6.46 6.12 11.17
C LEU A 227 -7.74 5.40 11.61
N LYS A 228 -8.87 6.11 11.62
CA LYS A 228 -10.19 5.55 11.94
C LYS A 228 -10.63 4.52 10.89
N LYS A 229 -10.55 4.87 9.60
CA LYS A 229 -10.93 4.00 8.47
C LYS A 229 -10.13 2.69 8.47
N SER A 230 -8.81 2.77 8.62
CA SER A 230 -7.93 1.59 8.56
C SER A 230 -8.07 0.65 9.77
N LYS A 231 -8.79 1.05 10.83
CA LYS A 231 -9.00 0.22 12.04
C LYS A 231 -9.79 -1.06 11.73
N ALA A 232 -10.84 -0.96 10.91
CA ALA A 232 -11.64 -2.10 10.50
C ALA A 232 -10.80 -3.11 9.70
N TRP A 233 -10.04 -2.62 8.72
CA TRP A 233 -9.14 -3.43 7.91
C TRP A 233 -8.13 -4.18 8.79
N ALA A 234 -7.41 -3.47 9.65
CA ALA A 234 -6.39 -4.06 10.51
C ALA A 234 -6.96 -5.08 11.51
N GLY A 235 -8.20 -4.90 11.97
CA GLY A 235 -8.89 -5.85 12.84
C GLY A 235 -9.29 -7.15 12.15
N LEU A 236 -9.52 -7.13 10.84
CA LEU A 236 -9.79 -8.31 10.01
C LEU A 236 -8.49 -8.96 9.51
N HIS A 237 -7.46 -8.15 9.24
CA HIS A 237 -6.19 -8.56 8.65
C HIS A 237 -5.03 -8.49 9.65
N VAL A 238 -5.17 -9.11 10.81
CA VAL A 238 -4.17 -9.01 11.90
C VAL A 238 -2.78 -9.56 11.56
N ALA A 239 -2.67 -10.40 10.54
CA ALA A 239 -1.41 -10.91 10.01
C ALA A 239 -0.73 -9.94 9.00
N ASP A 240 -1.42 -8.88 8.57
CA ASP A 240 -0.86 -7.90 7.63
C ASP A 240 0.01 -6.87 8.35
N SER A 241 1.30 -7.21 8.47
CA SER A 241 2.32 -6.32 9.04
C SER A 241 2.46 -4.98 8.29
N SER A 242 2.12 -4.94 7.00
CA SER A 242 2.19 -3.72 6.19
C SER A 242 1.07 -2.75 6.55
N CYS A 243 -0.12 -3.26 6.90
CA CYS A 243 -1.19 -2.43 7.44
C CYS A 243 -0.79 -1.78 8.78
N PHE A 244 -0.19 -2.53 9.71
CA PHE A 244 0.31 -1.94 10.97
C PHE A 244 1.46 -0.96 10.73
N HIS A 245 2.31 -1.16 9.71
CA HIS A 245 3.28 -0.16 9.31
C HIS A 245 2.62 1.15 8.83
N TYR A 246 1.55 1.06 8.05
CA TYR A 246 0.76 2.23 7.65
C TYR A 246 0.16 2.96 8.86
N ARG A 247 -0.41 2.21 9.82
CA ARG A 247 -0.93 2.80 11.07
C ARG A 247 0.15 3.50 11.88
N ARG A 248 1.37 2.94 11.97
CA ARG A 248 2.53 3.64 12.58
C ARG A 248 2.83 4.97 11.89
N ARG A 249 2.81 4.99 10.55
CA ARG A 249 3.04 6.22 9.77
C ARG A 249 1.98 7.29 10.06
N LEU A 250 0.71 6.92 10.17
CA LEU A 250 -0.38 7.82 10.54
C LEU A 250 -0.21 8.38 11.95
N MET A 251 0.06 7.52 12.93
CA MET A 251 0.30 7.92 14.33
C MET A 251 1.47 8.90 14.46
N MET A 252 2.58 8.62 13.77
CA MET A 252 3.73 9.54 13.72
C MET A 252 3.36 10.89 13.13
N ARG A 253 2.57 10.92 12.05
CA ARG A 253 2.15 12.17 11.42
C ARG A 253 1.24 13.01 12.33
N ILE A 254 0.38 12.37 13.12
CA ILE A 254 -0.45 13.02 14.14
C ILE A 254 0.44 13.68 15.21
N LEU A 255 1.44 12.95 15.69
CA LEU A 255 2.40 13.43 16.69
C LEU A 255 3.28 14.58 16.17
N GLU A 256 3.79 14.50 14.94
CA GLU A 256 4.57 15.57 14.30
C GLU A 256 3.75 16.88 14.18
N ALA A 257 2.47 16.75 13.80
CA ALA A 257 1.56 17.89 13.67
C ALA A 257 1.23 18.54 15.02
N PHE A 258 1.39 17.80 16.13
CA PHE A 258 1.27 18.30 17.49
C PHE A 258 2.51 19.07 17.93
N CYS A 259 3.69 18.44 17.82
CA CYS A 259 4.96 19.07 18.23
C CYS A 259 5.26 20.39 17.50
N SER A 260 4.74 20.56 16.29
CA SER A 260 4.99 21.75 15.47
C SER A 260 4.10 22.97 15.79
N ARG A 261 3.01 22.82 16.55
CA ARG A 261 2.04 23.92 16.83
C ARG A 261 2.17 24.40 18.28
N ASN A 262 3.13 25.29 18.55
CA ASN A 262 3.25 25.97 19.85
C ASN A 262 2.05 26.91 20.14
N ALA A 263 1.48 26.77 21.35
CA ALA A 263 0.75 27.79 22.12
C ALA A 263 -0.79 28.00 22.00
N SER A 264 -1.58 27.15 21.33
CA SER A 264 -3.07 27.21 21.42
C SER A 264 -3.74 25.87 21.81
N ALA A 265 -2.99 25.01 22.51
CA ALA A 265 -3.06 23.55 22.34
C ALA A 265 -3.69 22.71 23.48
N SER A 266 -4.46 23.27 24.41
CA SER A 266 -4.99 22.45 25.53
C SER A 266 -5.96 21.35 25.05
N ASN A 267 -6.95 21.71 24.23
CA ASN A 267 -7.97 20.75 23.76
C ASN A 267 -7.37 19.70 22.81
N LYS A 268 -6.46 20.12 21.92
CA LYS A 268 -5.84 19.22 20.93
C LYS A 268 -4.81 18.25 21.55
N SER A 269 -4.16 18.64 22.65
CA SER A 269 -3.28 17.75 23.41
C SER A 269 -4.08 16.57 24.01
N ASN A 270 -5.25 16.87 24.58
CA ASN A 270 -6.11 15.85 25.15
C ASN A 270 -6.63 14.88 24.07
N GLU A 271 -7.01 15.39 22.89
CA GLU A 271 -7.46 14.53 21.78
C GLU A 271 -6.39 13.51 21.34
N ILE A 272 -5.12 13.91 21.29
CA ILE A 272 -4.01 13.03 20.86
C ILE A 272 -3.68 12.01 21.94
N TYR A 273 -3.64 12.45 23.20
CA TYR A 273 -3.49 11.56 24.34
C TYR A 273 -4.57 10.48 24.34
N GLU A 274 -5.85 10.86 24.20
CA GLU A 274 -6.96 9.91 24.14
C GLU A 274 -6.87 9.02 22.90
N THR A 275 -6.50 9.55 21.72
CA THR A 275 -6.27 8.74 20.51
C THR A 275 -5.21 7.66 20.75
N TRP A 276 -4.10 8.00 21.41
CA TRP A 276 -3.02 7.05 21.68
C TRP A 276 -3.44 5.99 22.70
N LYS A 277 -4.18 6.41 23.73
CA LYS A 277 -4.74 5.52 24.76
C LYS A 277 -5.75 4.54 24.16
N GLU A 278 -6.65 5.01 23.28
CA GLU A 278 -7.58 4.17 22.53
C GLU A 278 -6.86 3.15 21.63
N GLU A 279 -5.75 3.55 20.99
CA GLU A 279 -4.95 2.65 20.17
C GLU A 279 -4.22 1.58 21.00
N LEU A 280 -3.68 1.95 22.17
CA LEU A 280 -3.12 0.98 23.12
C LEU A 280 -4.19 -0.02 23.58
N ALA A 281 -5.36 0.45 24.02
CA ALA A 281 -6.44 -0.41 24.47
C ALA A 281 -6.95 -1.34 23.34
N TRP A 282 -7.09 -0.81 22.13
CA TRP A 282 -7.50 -1.61 20.98
C TRP A 282 -6.46 -2.66 20.57
N ASN A 283 -5.18 -2.30 20.56
CA ASN A 283 -4.11 -3.25 20.29
C ASN A 283 -4.05 -4.37 21.34
N GLU A 284 -4.31 -4.07 22.62
CA GLU A 284 -4.44 -5.08 23.68
C GLU A 284 -5.56 -6.09 23.39
N ILE A 285 -6.74 -5.61 22.99
CA ILE A 285 -7.86 -6.47 22.59
C ILE A 285 -7.46 -7.40 21.45
N LEU A 286 -6.73 -6.88 20.44
CA LEU A 286 -6.25 -7.71 19.34
C LEU A 286 -5.23 -8.74 19.80
N ILE A 287 -4.27 -8.37 20.64
CA ILE A 287 -3.24 -9.28 21.17
C ILE A 287 -3.87 -10.44 21.94
N LYS A 288 -4.89 -10.16 22.75
CA LYS A 288 -5.62 -11.18 23.52
C LYS A 288 -6.50 -12.07 22.64
N ARG A 289 -7.10 -11.50 21.59
CA ARG A 289 -8.01 -12.21 20.69
C ARG A 289 -7.29 -13.06 19.66
N TYR A 290 -6.17 -12.57 19.13
CA TYR A 290 -5.42 -13.20 18.04
C TYR A 290 -4.02 -13.58 18.53
N ILE A 291 -3.97 -14.69 19.25
CA ILE A 291 -2.75 -15.23 19.85
C ILE A 291 -1.66 -15.53 18.81
N GLY A 292 -0.40 -15.37 19.20
CA GLY A 292 0.76 -15.75 18.39
C GLY A 292 1.10 -14.79 17.24
N ARG A 293 0.41 -13.64 17.11
CA ARG A 293 0.63 -12.70 16.01
C ARG A 293 1.72 -11.67 16.33
N GLU A 294 2.94 -11.91 15.85
CA GLU A 294 4.10 -11.03 16.05
C GLU A 294 3.84 -9.57 15.67
N ALA A 295 3.12 -9.32 14.57
CA ALA A 295 2.82 -7.97 14.08
C ALA A 295 2.12 -7.09 15.14
N LEU A 296 1.25 -7.67 15.97
CA LEU A 296 0.53 -6.96 17.03
C LEU A 296 1.49 -6.52 18.14
N TRP A 297 2.45 -7.37 18.50
CA TRP A 297 3.47 -7.07 19.50
C TRP A 297 4.50 -6.04 19.00
N LEU A 298 4.87 -6.09 17.72
CA LEU A 298 5.69 -5.05 17.09
C LEU A 298 4.97 -3.70 17.06
N TYR A 299 3.66 -3.70 16.85
CA TYR A 299 2.86 -2.48 16.95
C TYR A 299 2.74 -2.00 18.41
N ARG A 300 2.57 -2.90 19.38
CA ARG A 300 2.62 -2.57 20.82
C ARG A 300 3.93 -1.88 21.18
N ARG A 301 5.08 -2.43 20.77
CA ARG A 301 6.40 -1.80 20.97
C ARG A 301 6.42 -0.35 20.48
N PHE A 302 5.91 -0.10 19.28
CA PHE A 302 5.82 1.25 18.74
C PHE A 302 4.95 2.15 19.62
N LEU A 303 3.75 1.71 19.98
CA LEU A 303 2.82 2.50 20.79
C LEU A 303 3.40 2.83 22.16
N SER A 304 3.95 1.82 22.85
CA SER A 304 4.54 1.95 24.18
C SER A 304 5.77 2.85 24.20
N LEU A 305 6.65 2.76 23.19
CA LEU A 305 7.83 3.62 23.10
C LEU A 305 7.47 5.10 23.09
N HIS A 306 6.51 5.45 22.24
CA HIS A 306 6.10 6.85 22.08
C HIS A 306 5.21 7.30 23.24
N TRP A 307 4.44 6.39 23.84
CA TRP A 307 3.72 6.69 25.06
C TRP A 307 4.68 7.12 26.18
N LEU A 308 5.74 6.33 26.37
CA LEU A 308 6.76 6.64 27.36
C LEU A 308 7.43 8.00 27.11
N ARG A 309 7.85 8.22 25.86
CA ARG A 309 8.59 9.43 25.47
C ARG A 309 7.78 10.72 25.53
N HIS A 310 6.47 10.66 25.29
CA HIS A 310 5.66 11.86 25.08
C HIS A 310 4.58 12.10 26.14
N PHE A 311 4.20 11.09 26.93
CA PHE A 311 3.08 11.21 27.89
C PHE A 311 3.42 10.82 29.33
N THR A 312 4.53 10.13 29.60
CA THR A 312 4.90 9.72 30.97
C THR A 312 6.22 10.28 31.48
N MET A 313 7.12 10.74 30.60
CA MET A 313 8.39 11.37 31.01
C MET A 313 8.26 12.90 31.06
N GLU A 314 8.35 13.50 32.25
CA GLU A 314 8.63 14.95 32.45
C GLU A 314 10.15 15.21 32.58
N PRO A 315 10.70 16.44 32.43
CA PRO A 315 10.61 17.32 31.27
C PRO A 315 11.98 18.03 30.99
N ASP A 316 13.08 17.33 30.76
CA ASP A 316 14.37 17.96 30.38
C ASP A 316 14.79 17.60 28.95
N SER A 317 13.95 17.96 27.97
CA SER A 317 14.37 18.51 26.66
C SER A 317 13.21 18.51 25.67
N VAL A 318 13.00 19.69 25.06
CA VAL A 318 12.14 19.96 23.89
C VAL A 318 10.64 20.20 24.18
N SER A 319 10.36 21.42 24.66
CA SER A 319 9.29 22.33 24.19
C SER A 319 7.99 21.73 23.62
N CYS A 320 7.07 21.31 24.49
CA CYS A 320 5.63 21.51 24.26
C CYS A 320 4.88 21.39 25.59
N LYS A 321 4.75 22.50 26.36
CA LYS A 321 3.96 22.53 27.60
C LYS A 321 2.60 23.19 27.35
N SER A 322 1.52 22.46 27.60
CA SER A 322 0.26 23.01 28.07
C SER A 322 0.12 22.60 29.53
N LYS A 323 -0.16 23.56 30.40
CA LYS A 323 -0.31 23.37 31.85
C LYS A 323 -1.39 22.32 32.12
N HIS A 324 -1.00 21.13 32.57
CA HIS A 324 -1.93 20.26 33.26
C HIS A 324 -2.27 20.91 34.59
N THR A 325 -3.54 21.30 34.76
CA THR A 325 -4.17 21.40 36.06
C THR A 325 -4.26 19.98 36.62
N ALA A 326 -3.17 19.56 37.27
CA ALA A 326 -3.08 18.32 38.02
C ALA A 326 -4.11 18.36 39.16
N ASN A 327 -5.21 17.64 38.98
CA ASN A 327 -6.12 17.19 40.05
C ASN A 327 -6.46 15.70 39.89
N THR A 328 -5.54 14.92 39.33
CA THR A 328 -5.53 13.44 39.41
C THR A 328 -4.07 13.00 39.52
N SER A 329 -3.84 12.03 40.40
CA SER A 329 -2.56 11.63 40.97
C SER A 329 -1.41 11.40 39.98
N ASP A 330 -0.21 11.56 40.54
CA ASP A 330 1.16 11.33 40.07
C ASP A 330 1.45 9.88 39.55
N ASP A 331 0.42 9.13 39.14
CA ASP A 331 0.49 7.68 38.90
C ASP A 331 0.55 7.27 37.43
N GLY A 332 0.54 8.22 36.49
CA GLY A 332 0.46 7.94 35.04
C GLY A 332 1.48 6.91 34.50
N PRO A 333 2.78 7.03 34.83
CA PRO A 333 3.79 6.04 34.45
C PRO A 333 3.59 4.69 35.16
N SER A 334 3.24 4.69 36.45
CA SER A 334 3.06 3.47 37.25
C SER A 334 1.86 2.66 36.77
N ILE A 335 0.72 3.32 36.52
CA ILE A 335 -0.49 2.71 35.95
C ILE A 335 -0.21 2.09 34.58
N PHE A 336 0.57 2.77 33.72
CA PHE A 336 0.95 2.22 32.43
C PHE A 336 1.77 0.93 32.59
N LEU A 337 2.79 0.93 33.45
CA LEU A 337 3.63 -0.26 33.69
C LEU A 337 2.83 -1.42 34.28
N ASP A 338 1.93 -1.15 35.21
CA ASP A 338 1.07 -2.18 35.80
C ASP A 338 0.14 -2.81 34.74
N ASN A 339 -0.38 -2.01 33.81
CA ASN A 339 -1.16 -2.53 32.69
C ASN A 339 -0.33 -3.41 31.74
N GLU A 340 0.92 -3.02 31.44
CA GLU A 340 1.82 -3.83 30.60
C GLU A 340 2.21 -5.14 31.27
N LEU A 341 2.43 -5.13 32.59
CA LEU A 341 2.65 -6.34 33.39
C LEU A 341 1.45 -7.26 33.36
N HIS A 342 0.25 -6.72 33.56
CA HIS A 342 -0.98 -7.52 33.48
C HIS A 342 -1.17 -8.13 32.07
N LEU A 343 -0.89 -7.37 31.01
CA LEU A 343 -0.92 -7.89 29.64
C LEU A 343 0.07 -9.03 29.47
N PHE A 344 1.32 -8.86 29.91
CA PHE A 344 2.35 -9.90 29.90
C PHE A 344 1.90 -11.16 30.64
N SER A 345 1.43 -11.03 31.88
CA SER A 345 0.95 -12.17 32.69
C SER A 345 -0.19 -12.91 32.00
N SER A 346 -1.15 -12.19 31.41
CA SER A 346 -2.28 -12.80 30.68
C SER A 346 -1.88 -13.52 29.39
N CYS A 347 -0.72 -13.18 28.81
CA CYS A 347 -0.22 -13.73 27.54
C CYS A 347 0.89 -14.77 27.71
N SER A 348 1.34 -15.02 28.94
CA SER A 348 2.45 -15.94 29.25
C SER A 348 2.00 -17.37 29.53
N THR A 349 0.69 -17.60 29.67
CA THR A 349 0.13 -18.93 29.93
C THR A 349 0.21 -19.79 28.67
N ILE A 350 0.85 -20.95 28.79
CA ILE A 350 0.95 -21.96 27.74
C ILE A 350 0.10 -23.14 28.21
N PRO A 351 -1.11 -23.34 27.65
CA PRO A 351 -1.90 -24.53 27.94
C PRO A 351 -1.16 -25.78 27.44
N ASP A 352 -1.45 -26.92 28.06
CA ASP A 352 -1.00 -28.23 27.57
C ASP A 352 -1.84 -28.62 26.35
N ASN A 353 -1.48 -28.05 25.19
CA ASN A 353 -2.12 -28.30 23.90
C ASN A 353 -1.09 -28.27 22.76
N ASP A 354 -1.49 -28.78 21.59
CA ASP A 354 -0.61 -28.89 20.41
C ASP A 354 -0.53 -27.58 19.58
N PHE A 355 -0.97 -26.44 20.11
CA PHE A 355 -1.02 -25.19 19.35
C PHE A 355 0.19 -24.29 19.60
N ASP A 356 1.07 -24.21 18.60
CA ASP A 356 2.27 -23.35 18.59
C ASP A 356 1.97 -21.85 18.84
N ASP A 357 0.73 -21.39 18.57
CA ASP A 357 0.34 -20.00 18.74
C ASP A 357 0.46 -19.52 20.21
N PHE A 358 0.21 -20.39 21.19
CA PHE A 358 0.38 -20.05 22.62
C PHE A 358 1.85 -19.91 23.00
N GLN A 359 2.72 -20.78 22.46
CA GLN A 359 4.15 -20.67 22.64
C GLN A 359 4.69 -19.39 21.99
N ALA A 360 4.23 -19.08 20.77
CA ALA A 360 4.55 -17.83 20.09
C ALA A 360 4.07 -16.60 20.89
N GLN A 361 2.85 -16.63 21.43
CA GLN A 361 2.30 -15.56 22.25
C GLN A 361 3.13 -15.32 23.52
N ALA A 362 3.47 -16.38 24.25
CA ALA A 362 4.28 -16.30 25.45
C ALA A 362 5.69 -15.78 25.13
N MET A 363 6.30 -16.25 24.03
CA MET A 363 7.58 -15.72 23.56
C MET A 363 7.49 -14.22 23.23
N HIS A 364 6.51 -13.80 22.42
CA HIS A 364 6.37 -12.40 22.02
C HIS A 364 6.12 -11.48 23.21
N SER A 365 5.25 -11.87 24.15
CA SER A 365 4.98 -11.11 25.37
C SER A 365 6.23 -10.96 26.26
N ALA A 366 6.99 -12.04 26.46
CA ALA A 366 8.21 -12.02 27.24
C ALA A 366 9.30 -11.16 26.57
N THR A 367 9.49 -11.29 25.25
CA THR A 367 10.44 -10.43 24.53
C THR A 367 9.99 -8.97 24.53
N TYR A 368 8.69 -8.69 24.55
CA TYR A 368 8.13 -7.34 24.61
C TYR A 368 8.45 -6.68 25.95
N ILE A 369 8.13 -7.32 27.07
CA ILE A 369 8.29 -6.72 28.39
C ILE A 369 9.77 -6.52 28.76
N LEU A 370 10.65 -7.45 28.34
CA LEU A 370 12.09 -7.29 28.45
C LEU A 370 12.61 -6.10 27.65
N TRP A 371 12.13 -5.96 26.41
CA TRP A 371 12.48 -4.82 25.59
C TRP A 371 11.99 -3.51 26.21
N LEU A 372 10.77 -3.50 26.79
CA LEU A 372 10.20 -2.33 27.47
C LEU A 372 11.06 -1.90 28.66
N ALA A 373 11.51 -2.85 29.48
CA ALA A 373 12.43 -2.58 30.60
C ALA A 373 13.71 -1.87 30.16
N LYS A 374 14.20 -2.14 28.95
CA LYS A 374 15.38 -1.46 28.37
C LYS A 374 15.09 -0.04 27.88
N GLN A 375 13.82 0.32 27.65
CA GLN A 375 13.43 1.68 27.22
C GLN A 375 13.17 2.63 28.40
N LEU A 376 13.04 2.10 29.62
CA LEU A 376 12.70 2.87 30.81
C LEU A 376 13.95 3.53 31.45
N PRO A 377 13.77 4.66 32.17
CA PRO A 377 14.81 5.20 33.04
C PRO A 377 15.15 4.20 34.14
N ARG A 378 16.38 4.26 34.66
CA ARG A 378 16.89 3.28 35.65
C ARG A 378 15.92 2.99 36.81
N PRO A 379 15.28 3.97 37.49
CA PRO A 379 14.39 3.67 38.61
C PRO A 379 13.17 2.82 38.22
N GLN A 380 12.49 3.20 37.13
CA GLN A 380 11.32 2.47 36.62
C GLN A 380 11.70 1.10 36.03
N ALA A 381 12.90 0.99 35.44
CA ALA A 381 13.42 -0.28 34.97
C ALA A 381 13.69 -1.26 36.13
N ILE A 382 14.20 -0.77 37.28
CA ILE A 382 14.40 -1.57 38.49
C ILE A 382 13.04 -2.00 39.04
N GLU A 383 12.10 -1.07 39.22
CA GLU A 383 10.74 -1.38 39.68
C GLU A 383 10.06 -2.46 38.84
N LEU A 384 10.13 -2.32 37.50
CA LEU A 384 9.55 -3.30 36.58
C LEU A 384 10.22 -4.66 36.73
N ARG A 385 11.55 -4.70 36.87
CA ARG A 385 12.32 -5.95 37.04
C ARG A 385 12.02 -6.64 38.36
N GLU A 386 11.86 -5.89 39.45
CA GLU A 386 11.44 -6.41 40.76
C GLU A 386 10.05 -7.04 40.67
N LYS A 387 9.10 -6.34 40.03
CA LYS A 387 7.73 -6.85 39.80
C LYS A 387 7.68 -8.09 38.90
N LEU A 388 8.65 -8.27 38.00
CA LEU A 388 8.69 -9.39 37.05
C LEU A 388 9.16 -10.73 37.62
N ASN A 389 9.67 -10.76 38.86
CA ASN A 389 10.36 -11.91 39.45
C ASN A 389 11.35 -12.56 38.45
N ILE A 390 12.49 -11.90 38.23
CA ILE A 390 13.48 -12.21 37.16
C ILE A 390 13.86 -13.71 37.09
N GLY A 391 13.88 -14.42 38.23
CA GLY A 391 14.17 -15.86 38.28
C GLY A 391 13.14 -16.71 37.53
N ASP A 392 11.85 -16.41 37.72
CA ASP A 392 10.75 -17.11 37.04
C ASP A 392 10.72 -16.75 35.55
N MET A 393 11.00 -15.50 35.21
CA MET A 393 11.08 -15.05 33.81
C MET A 393 12.24 -15.69 33.05
N LYS A 394 13.42 -15.83 33.67
CA LYS A 394 14.58 -16.53 33.07
C LYS A 394 14.24 -18.00 32.81
N ALA A 395 13.62 -18.68 33.79
CA ALA A 395 13.15 -20.05 33.61
C ALA A 395 12.11 -20.18 32.48
N LEU A 396 11.15 -19.25 32.41
CA LEU A 396 10.14 -19.19 31.35
C LEU A 396 10.77 -19.00 29.96
N LEU A 397 11.69 -18.04 29.81
CA LEU A 397 12.37 -17.74 28.54
C LEU A 397 13.32 -18.85 28.08
N SER A 398 14.05 -19.47 29.01
CA SER A 398 14.90 -20.62 28.73
C SER A 398 14.07 -21.84 28.28
N LYS A 399 12.86 -22.01 28.82
CA LYS A 399 11.91 -23.03 28.37
C LYS A 399 11.32 -22.70 26.99
N LEU A 400 10.92 -21.45 26.78
CA LEU A 400 10.25 -21.00 25.56
C LEU A 400 11.16 -20.94 24.34
N CYS A 401 12.41 -20.50 24.53
CA CYS A 401 13.38 -20.19 23.47
C CYS A 401 14.81 -20.53 23.90
N PRO A 402 15.14 -21.81 24.10
CA PRO A 402 16.47 -22.24 24.55
C PRO A 402 17.58 -21.80 23.58
N GLN A 403 17.28 -21.71 22.28
CA GLN A 403 18.21 -21.26 21.23
C GLN A 403 18.59 -19.78 21.33
N ARG A 404 17.83 -18.97 22.08
CA ARG A 404 18.05 -17.52 22.25
C ARG A 404 18.49 -17.18 23.68
N SER A 405 18.95 -18.16 24.45
CA SER A 405 19.36 -18.00 25.85
C SER A 405 20.34 -16.85 26.06
N PHE A 406 21.30 -16.67 25.14
CA PHE A 406 22.30 -15.60 25.14
C PHE A 406 21.71 -14.17 25.05
N LEU A 407 20.49 -14.01 24.54
CA LEU A 407 19.82 -12.69 24.50
C LEU A 407 19.30 -12.28 25.89
N TRP A 408 19.20 -13.23 26.81
CA TRP A 408 18.64 -13.05 28.15
C TRP A 408 19.69 -12.75 29.22
N ASP A 409 20.99 -12.88 28.91
CA ASP A 409 22.10 -12.59 29.84
C ASP A 409 22.09 -11.13 30.34
N SER A 410 21.49 -10.22 29.56
CA SER A 410 21.27 -8.82 29.98
C SER A 410 20.27 -8.62 31.14
N LEU A 411 19.64 -9.70 31.62
CA LEU A 411 18.85 -9.72 32.85
C LEU A 411 19.71 -9.78 34.13
N GLU A 412 21.02 -10.08 34.01
CA GLU A 412 21.94 -10.24 35.14
C GLU A 412 22.59 -8.94 35.63
N GLY A 413 22.23 -7.79 35.04
CA GLY A 413 22.79 -6.48 35.36
C GLY A 413 21.77 -5.47 35.86
#